data_AF-A0A646KM88-F1
#
_entry.id   AF-A0A646KM88-F1
#
_cell.length_a   1.000
_cell.length_b   1.000
_cell.length_c   1.000
_cell.angle_alpha   90.00
_cell.angle_beta   90.00
_cell.angle_gamma   90.00
#
_symmetry.space_group_name_H-M   'P 1'
#
loop_
_entity.id
_entity.type
_entity.pdbx_description
1 polymer ?
#
loop_
_entity_poly.entity_id
_entity_poly.type
_entity_poly.pdbx_seq_one_letter_code
_entity_poly.pdbx_strand_id
1 'polypeptide(L)'
;MHKAGQQRPRLLAEISQTALAADPVMLYSSLHVLDAMRRSHLAGSVMFGSDAMVEFYGGLVTAMTAEQVLQRLGAVFHPQALFDLDRLLREYARSENLVHQARVLREGAADRQASVLHMLQMEQRFDRMQGYPAQLRPIFEEIVVPLADQARAGLGFALHQALEAADAYHARRTAQLDEAMDAFEHASADLRPSPTRTSMCRWRPRSRQE
;
A
#
# COMPACT_ATOMS: atom_id res chain seq x y z
N MET A 1 26.58 2.64 -1.42
CA MET A 1 25.47 2.90 -2.37
C MET A 1 25.54 2.09 -3.67
N HIS A 2 26.72 1.90 -4.27
CA HIS A 2 26.85 1.09 -5.51
C HIS A 2 26.36 -0.37 -5.37
N LYS A 3 26.54 -0.98 -4.19
CA LYS A 3 26.08 -2.35 -3.87
C LYS A 3 24.55 -2.53 -3.93
N ALA A 4 23.75 -1.54 -3.55
CA ALA A 4 22.28 -1.67 -3.54
C ALA A 4 21.71 -1.77 -4.97
N GLY A 5 22.16 -0.90 -5.88
CA GLY A 5 21.76 -0.97 -7.29
C GLY A 5 22.16 -2.30 -7.97
N GLN A 6 23.29 -2.88 -7.57
CA GLN A 6 23.77 -4.17 -8.09
C GLN A 6 22.99 -5.38 -7.55
N GLN A 7 22.33 -5.26 -6.39
CA GLN A 7 21.58 -6.35 -5.76
C GLN A 7 20.18 -6.52 -6.36
N ARG A 8 19.58 -5.45 -6.92
CA ARG A 8 18.20 -5.49 -7.46
C ARG A 8 17.95 -6.62 -8.47
N PRO A 9 18.78 -6.81 -9.52
CA PRO A 9 18.51 -7.87 -10.50
C PRO A 9 18.55 -9.26 -9.87
N ARG A 10 19.46 -9.46 -8.91
CA ARG A 10 19.58 -10.71 -8.16
C ARG A 10 18.33 -10.97 -7.32
N LEU A 11 17.87 -9.96 -6.58
CA LEU A 11 16.66 -10.05 -5.75
C LEU A 11 15.42 -10.31 -6.60
N LEU A 12 15.26 -9.65 -7.75
CA LEU A 12 14.15 -9.91 -8.67
C LEU A 12 14.19 -11.33 -9.24
N ALA A 13 15.38 -11.84 -9.57
CA ALA A 13 15.54 -13.22 -10.02
C ALA A 13 15.17 -14.23 -8.93
N GLU A 14 15.62 -14.01 -7.68
CA GLU A 14 15.26 -14.84 -6.52
C GLU A 14 13.76 -14.78 -6.22
N ILE A 15 13.14 -13.59 -6.20
CA ILE A 15 11.69 -13.42 -6.03
C ILE A 15 10.93 -14.20 -7.11
N SER A 16 11.33 -14.05 -8.37
CA SER A 16 10.72 -14.75 -9.50
C SER A 16 10.84 -16.26 -9.35
N GLN A 17 12.02 -16.76 -8.98
CA GLN A 17 12.24 -18.18 -8.76
C GLN A 17 11.37 -18.73 -7.62
N THR A 18 11.29 -18.04 -6.48
CA THR A 18 10.41 -18.41 -5.38
C THR A 18 8.94 -18.41 -5.80
N ALA A 19 8.52 -17.40 -6.58
CA ALA A 19 7.16 -17.31 -7.10
C ALA A 19 6.82 -18.43 -8.10
N LEU A 20 7.78 -18.85 -8.91
CA LEU A 20 7.62 -19.91 -9.90
C LEU A 20 7.59 -21.31 -9.27
N ALA A 21 8.19 -21.50 -8.10
CA ALA A 21 8.28 -22.78 -7.41
C ALA A 21 7.06 -23.13 -6.53
N ALA A 22 6.11 -22.22 -6.37
CA ALA A 22 4.97 -22.37 -5.46
C ALA A 22 3.64 -22.19 -6.20
N ASP A 23 2.55 -22.59 -5.53
CA ASP A 23 1.20 -22.12 -5.89
C ASP A 23 1.15 -20.60 -5.68
N PRO A 24 1.00 -19.80 -6.77
CA PRO A 24 1.08 -18.35 -6.68
C PRO A 24 -0.10 -17.74 -5.90
N VAL A 25 -1.28 -18.37 -5.94
CA VAL A 25 -2.48 -17.89 -5.25
C VAL A 25 -2.36 -18.17 -3.75
N MET A 26 -1.91 -19.36 -3.38
CA MET A 26 -1.67 -19.71 -1.98
C MET A 26 -0.57 -18.84 -1.38
N LEU A 27 0.53 -18.63 -2.11
CA LEU A 27 1.64 -17.83 -1.61
C LEU A 27 1.24 -16.36 -1.43
N TYR A 28 0.48 -15.78 -2.37
CA TYR A 28 -0.06 -14.43 -2.25
C TYR A 28 -1.03 -14.29 -1.08
N SER A 29 -1.97 -15.24 -0.94
CA SER A 29 -2.93 -15.25 0.17
C SER A 29 -2.22 -15.38 1.53
N SER A 30 -1.19 -16.20 1.60
CA SER A 30 -0.38 -16.37 2.81
C SER A 30 0.40 -15.09 3.18
N LEU A 31 0.90 -14.36 2.18
CA LEU A 31 1.55 -13.06 2.40
C LEU A 31 0.57 -12.04 2.98
N HIS A 32 -0.66 -12.00 2.47
CA HIS A 32 -1.74 -11.15 3.02
C HIS A 32 -2.03 -11.46 4.48
N VAL A 33 -2.18 -12.75 4.82
CA VAL A 33 -2.42 -13.17 6.21
C VAL A 33 -1.22 -12.79 7.10
N LEU A 34 0.00 -13.05 6.64
CA LEU A 34 1.22 -12.69 7.36
C LEU A 34 1.33 -11.17 7.60
N ASP A 35 0.96 -10.37 6.61
CA ASP A 35 0.93 -8.91 6.74
C ASP A 35 -0.10 -8.44 7.75
N ALA A 36 -1.34 -8.95 7.67
CA ALA A 36 -2.42 -8.64 8.62
C ALA A 36 -2.05 -9.04 10.06
N MET A 37 -1.43 -10.21 10.26
CA MET A 37 -0.92 -10.65 11.56
C MET A 37 0.13 -9.68 12.10
N ARG A 38 1.03 -9.18 11.27
CA ARG A 38 2.05 -8.22 11.73
C ARG A 38 1.47 -6.85 12.05
N ARG A 39 0.53 -6.35 11.24
CA ARG A 39 -0.15 -5.08 11.50
C ARG A 39 -0.90 -5.05 12.83
N SER A 40 -1.37 -6.21 13.29
CA SER A 40 -2.06 -6.33 14.59
C SER A 40 -1.11 -6.43 15.80
N HIS A 41 0.16 -6.78 15.61
CA HIS A 41 1.09 -7.06 16.71
C HIS A 41 2.32 -6.15 16.74
N LEU A 42 2.66 -5.48 15.64
CA LEU A 42 3.85 -4.65 15.50
C LEU A 42 3.46 -3.17 15.35
N ALA A 43 4.32 -2.28 15.85
CA ALA A 43 4.15 -0.85 15.65
C ALA A 43 4.17 -0.49 14.15
N GLY A 44 3.32 0.46 13.75
CA GLY A 44 3.17 0.85 12.34
C GLY A 44 4.47 1.28 11.65
N SER A 45 5.41 1.90 12.39
CA SER A 45 6.73 2.29 11.88
C SER A 45 7.60 1.10 11.43
N VAL A 46 7.38 -0.09 11.99
CA VAL A 46 8.09 -1.33 11.64
C VAL A 46 7.48 -1.98 10.38
N MET A 47 6.22 -1.63 10.09
CA MET A 47 5.41 -2.20 9.00
C MET A 47 5.28 -1.27 7.79
N PHE A 48 5.95 -0.12 7.80
CA PHE A 48 5.88 0.83 6.70
C PHE A 48 6.27 0.18 5.36
N GLY A 49 5.37 0.27 4.38
CA GLY A 49 5.53 -0.29 3.03
C GLY A 49 5.29 -1.80 2.92
N SER A 50 4.66 -2.43 3.92
CA SER A 50 4.34 -3.86 3.86
C SER A 50 3.18 -4.19 2.93
N ASP A 51 2.15 -3.33 2.88
CA ASP A 51 1.10 -3.36 1.84
C ASP A 51 1.70 -3.33 0.46
N ALA A 52 2.56 -2.34 0.21
CA ALA A 52 3.22 -2.14 -1.08
C ALA A 52 3.99 -3.39 -1.55
N MET A 53 4.62 -4.12 -0.63
CA MET A 53 5.32 -5.36 -0.95
C MET A 53 4.37 -6.49 -1.31
N VAL A 54 3.26 -6.63 -0.56
CA VAL A 54 2.23 -7.62 -0.84
C VAL A 54 1.56 -7.31 -2.18
N GLU A 55 1.22 -6.05 -2.44
CA GLU A 55 0.66 -5.57 -3.71
C GLU A 55 1.63 -5.77 -4.88
N PHE A 56 2.91 -5.47 -4.69
CA PHE A 56 3.93 -5.73 -5.70
C PHE A 56 3.94 -7.21 -6.11
N TYR A 57 3.88 -8.12 -5.13
CA TYR A 57 3.77 -9.54 -5.42
C TYR A 57 2.42 -9.91 -6.07
N GLY A 58 1.32 -9.30 -5.63
CA GLY A 58 0.01 -9.42 -6.28
C GLY A 58 0.07 -9.03 -7.76
N GLY A 59 0.77 -7.94 -8.07
CA GLY A 59 1.06 -7.52 -9.44
C GLY A 59 1.79 -8.60 -10.25
N LEU A 60 2.79 -9.25 -9.67
CA LEU A 60 3.49 -10.38 -10.31
C LEU A 60 2.55 -11.55 -10.58
N VAL A 61 1.68 -11.89 -9.63
CA VAL A 61 0.69 -12.97 -9.80
C VAL A 61 -0.30 -12.61 -10.91
N THR A 62 -0.82 -11.38 -10.94
CA THR A 62 -1.75 -10.93 -11.98
C THR A 62 -1.12 -10.80 -13.36
N ALA A 63 0.21 -10.67 -13.45
CA ALA A 63 0.94 -10.64 -14.71
C ALA A 63 1.24 -12.04 -15.28
N MET A 64 1.02 -13.11 -14.50
CA MET A 64 1.15 -14.48 -15.00
C MET A 64 0.00 -14.80 -15.96
N THR A 65 0.26 -15.63 -16.96
CA THR A 65 -0.82 -16.15 -17.81
C THR A 65 -1.71 -17.10 -17.00
N ALA A 66 -2.98 -17.21 -17.39
CA ALA A 66 -3.90 -18.17 -16.76
C ALA A 66 -3.33 -19.60 -16.78
N GLU A 67 -2.69 -20.00 -17.89
CA GLU A 67 -2.00 -21.30 -18.00
C GLU A 67 -0.90 -21.47 -16.96
N GLN A 68 -0.03 -20.45 -16.78
CA GLN A 68 1.02 -20.49 -15.78
C GLN A 68 0.48 -20.62 -14.36
N VAL A 69 -0.67 -20.00 -14.06
CA VAL A 69 -1.31 -20.11 -12.74
C VAL A 69 -1.91 -21.50 -12.57
N LEU A 70 -2.68 -21.98 -13.55
CA LEU A 70 -3.35 -23.29 -13.50
C LEU A 70 -2.35 -24.46 -13.39
N GLN A 71 -1.21 -24.39 -14.10
CA GLN A 71 -0.17 -25.41 -14.02
C GLN A 71 0.43 -25.58 -12.61
N ARG A 72 0.30 -24.58 -11.74
CA ARG A 72 0.88 -24.56 -10.39
C ARG A 72 -0.17 -24.53 -9.29
N LEU A 73 -1.45 -24.44 -9.63
CA LEU A 73 -2.52 -24.44 -8.65
C LEU A 73 -2.53 -25.78 -7.91
N GLY A 74 -2.51 -25.74 -6.58
CA GLY A 74 -2.38 -26.92 -5.72
C GLY A 74 -0.96 -27.48 -5.63
N ALA A 75 0.06 -26.81 -6.17
CA ALA A 75 1.45 -27.19 -5.95
C ALA A 75 1.80 -27.21 -4.45
N VAL A 76 2.73 -28.07 -4.05
CA VAL A 76 3.11 -28.26 -2.65
C VAL A 76 3.58 -26.93 -2.04
N PHE A 77 2.80 -26.42 -1.08
CA PHE A 77 3.13 -25.22 -0.33
C PHE A 77 4.04 -25.59 0.85
N HIS A 78 5.26 -25.06 0.86
CA HIS A 78 6.15 -25.16 2.00
C HIS A 78 6.16 -23.82 2.77
N PRO A 79 5.84 -23.77 4.07
CA PRO A 79 5.80 -22.52 4.84
C PRO A 79 7.09 -21.70 4.79
N GLN A 80 8.25 -22.36 4.63
CA GLN A 80 9.53 -21.66 4.43
C GLN A 80 9.51 -20.73 3.21
N ALA A 81 8.85 -21.10 2.11
CA ALA A 81 8.77 -20.29 0.90
C ALA A 81 8.07 -18.94 1.15
N LEU A 82 7.10 -18.91 2.07
CA LEU A 82 6.45 -17.66 2.51
C LEU A 82 7.45 -16.72 3.19
N PHE A 83 8.22 -17.23 4.15
CA PHE A 83 9.19 -16.43 4.88
C PHE A 83 10.36 -16.01 3.99
N ASP A 84 10.79 -16.87 3.06
CA ASP A 84 11.83 -16.55 2.09
C ASP A 84 11.36 -15.44 1.15
N LEU A 85 10.14 -15.54 0.61
CA LEU A 85 9.57 -14.52 -0.26
C LEU A 85 9.40 -13.19 0.49
N ASP A 86 8.86 -13.20 1.71
CA ASP A 86 8.74 -11.99 2.52
C ASP A 86 10.10 -11.32 2.79
N ARG A 87 11.12 -12.12 3.15
CA ARG A 87 12.49 -11.62 3.34
C ARG A 87 13.01 -10.98 2.06
N LEU A 88 12.83 -11.62 0.91
CA LEU A 88 13.27 -11.13 -0.39
C LEU A 88 12.55 -9.83 -0.79
N LEU A 89 11.24 -9.76 -0.60
CA LEU A 89 10.44 -8.55 -0.85
C LEU A 89 10.93 -7.38 0.04
N ARG A 90 11.22 -7.63 1.32
CA ARG A 90 11.78 -6.63 2.25
C ARG A 90 13.19 -6.18 1.86
N GLU A 91 14.03 -7.09 1.40
CA GLU A 91 15.36 -6.76 0.89
C GLU A 91 15.27 -5.92 -0.39
N TYR A 92 14.37 -6.28 -1.30
CA TYR A 92 14.11 -5.52 -2.52
C TYR A 92 13.60 -4.11 -2.21
N ALA A 93 12.58 -3.98 -1.35
CA ALA A 93 12.03 -2.68 -0.96
C ALA A 93 13.08 -1.77 -0.29
N ARG A 94 13.92 -2.34 0.58
CA ARG A 94 15.05 -1.59 1.19
C ARG A 94 16.06 -1.15 0.14
N SER A 95 16.39 -2.03 -0.81
CA SER A 95 17.29 -1.70 -1.91
C SER A 95 16.72 -0.57 -2.79
N GLU A 96 15.42 -0.63 -3.13
CA GLU A 96 14.73 0.44 -3.87
C GLU A 96 14.80 1.77 -3.15
N ASN A 97 14.44 1.78 -1.86
CA ASN A 97 14.46 2.99 -1.06
C ASN A 97 15.87 3.59 -0.99
N LEU A 98 16.91 2.77 -0.78
CA LEU A 98 18.29 3.24 -0.76
C LEU A 98 18.76 3.80 -2.11
N VAL A 99 18.39 3.15 -3.23
CA VAL A 99 18.71 3.66 -4.58
C VAL A 99 18.01 4.98 -4.82
N HIS A 100 16.74 5.09 -4.42
CA HIS A 100 15.97 6.31 -4.54
C HIS A 100 16.52 7.45 -3.67
N GLN A 101 16.81 7.21 -2.39
CA GLN A 101 17.47 8.17 -1.52
C GLN A 101 18.84 8.61 -2.08
N ALA A 102 19.62 7.68 -2.62
CA ALA A 102 20.89 8.00 -3.29
C ALA A 102 20.72 8.92 -4.49
N ARG A 103 19.61 8.77 -5.21
CA ARG A 103 19.25 9.61 -6.34
C ARG A 103 18.83 10.99 -5.86
N VAL A 104 17.94 11.07 -4.87
CA VAL A 104 17.49 12.34 -4.26
C VAL A 104 18.65 13.14 -3.68
N LEU A 105 19.59 12.49 -2.98
CA LEU A 105 20.78 13.14 -2.44
C LEU A 105 21.72 13.65 -3.52
N ARG A 106 21.81 12.97 -4.67
CA ARG A 106 22.65 13.37 -5.80
C ARG A 106 22.03 14.47 -6.66
N GLU A 107 20.73 14.39 -6.88
CA GLU A 107 19.96 15.35 -7.67
C GLU A 107 19.68 16.63 -6.86
N GLY A 108 19.86 16.57 -5.52
CA GLY A 108 19.67 17.68 -4.61
C GLY A 108 18.19 17.93 -4.37
N ALA A 109 17.68 17.57 -3.19
CA ALA A 109 16.44 18.16 -2.70
C ALA A 109 16.71 19.65 -2.47
N ALA A 110 16.41 20.48 -3.48
CA ALA A 110 16.64 21.92 -3.43
C ALA A 110 15.91 22.60 -2.25
N ASP A 111 14.93 21.93 -1.64
CA ASP A 111 14.17 22.43 -0.50
C ASP A 111 13.68 21.29 0.42
N ARG A 112 13.66 21.52 1.75
CA ARG A 112 13.09 20.57 2.72
C ARG A 112 11.60 20.33 2.46
N GLN A 113 10.89 21.32 1.91
CA GLN A 113 9.49 21.17 1.48
C GLN A 113 9.33 20.19 0.31
N ALA A 114 10.28 20.15 -0.63
CA ALA A 114 10.26 19.19 -1.74
C ALA A 114 10.43 17.76 -1.25
N SER A 115 11.24 17.54 -0.20
CA SER A 115 11.41 16.22 0.42
C SER A 115 10.14 15.73 1.15
N VAL A 116 9.38 16.62 1.77
CA VAL A 116 8.10 16.29 2.44
C VAL A 116 6.98 16.07 1.41
N LEU A 117 6.88 16.92 0.38
CA LEU A 117 5.97 16.72 -0.74
C LEU A 117 6.26 15.41 -1.49
N HIS A 118 7.52 14.99 -1.60
CA HIS A 118 7.86 13.71 -2.22
C HIS A 118 7.50 12.51 -1.33
N MET A 119 7.61 12.62 0.00
CA MET A 119 7.06 11.63 0.93
C MET A 119 5.54 11.54 0.85
N LEU A 120 4.83 12.67 0.75
CA LEU A 120 3.39 12.70 0.51
C LEU A 120 3.00 12.14 -0.87
N GLN A 121 3.80 12.38 -1.91
CA GLN A 121 3.61 11.76 -3.23
C GLN A 121 3.90 10.25 -3.22
N MET A 122 4.80 9.78 -2.35
CA MET A 122 4.98 8.35 -2.09
C MET A 122 3.76 7.79 -1.39
N GLU A 123 3.24 8.47 -0.36
CA GLU A 123 2.01 8.12 0.36
C GLU A 123 0.83 8.01 -0.63
N GLN A 124 0.59 9.01 -1.48
CA GLN A 124 -0.44 8.98 -2.53
C GLN A 124 -0.23 7.94 -3.63
N ARG A 125 1.03 7.56 -3.93
CA ARG A 125 1.31 6.49 -4.90
C ARG A 125 1.06 5.10 -4.32
N PHE A 126 1.15 4.95 -3.00
CA PHE A 126 0.75 3.77 -2.27
C PHE A 126 -0.76 3.77 -1.94
N ASP A 127 -1.38 4.94 -1.78
CA ASP A 127 -2.82 5.12 -1.53
C ASP A 127 -3.69 4.95 -2.79
N ARG A 128 -3.13 4.39 -3.88
CA ARG A 128 -3.85 4.09 -5.14
C ARG A 128 -4.94 3.02 -5.01
N MET A 129 -5.20 2.53 -3.79
CA MET A 129 -6.34 1.67 -3.47
C MET A 129 -7.70 2.31 -3.77
N GLN A 130 -7.81 3.61 -4.02
CA GLN A 130 -9.10 4.22 -4.40
C GLN A 130 -9.55 3.93 -5.86
N GLY A 131 -8.66 3.49 -6.77
CA GLY A 131 -9.00 3.25 -8.19
C GLY A 131 -8.96 1.80 -8.66
N TYR A 132 -8.44 0.90 -7.81
CA TYR A 132 -8.11 -0.49 -8.12
C TYR A 132 -9.31 -1.40 -8.53
N PRO A 133 -10.54 -1.23 -7.96
CA PRO A 133 -11.64 -2.15 -8.24
C PRO A 133 -12.18 -2.13 -9.68
N ALA A 134 -12.24 -0.96 -10.32
CA ALA A 134 -12.93 -0.81 -11.61
C ALA A 134 -12.18 -1.48 -12.79
N GLN A 135 -10.85 -1.59 -12.69
CA GLN A 135 -10.01 -2.13 -13.77
C GLN A 135 -9.77 -3.63 -13.65
N LEU A 136 -9.71 -4.16 -12.41
CA LEU A 136 -9.51 -5.59 -12.18
C LEU A 136 -10.80 -6.40 -12.21
N ARG A 137 -11.96 -5.76 -12.03
CA ARG A 137 -13.24 -6.46 -12.04
C ARG A 137 -13.50 -7.24 -13.33
N PRO A 138 -13.32 -6.68 -14.54
CA PRO A 138 -13.53 -7.44 -15.77
C PRO A 138 -12.60 -8.65 -15.88
N ILE A 139 -11.33 -8.48 -15.50
CA ILE A 139 -10.30 -9.53 -15.55
C ILE A 139 -10.61 -10.63 -14.53
N PHE A 140 -11.01 -10.24 -13.32
CA PHE A 140 -11.41 -11.20 -12.29
C PHE A 140 -12.65 -11.96 -12.75
N GLU A 141 -13.73 -11.29 -13.14
CA GLU A 141 -14.96 -11.94 -13.60
C GLU A 141 -14.69 -12.93 -14.74
N GLU A 142 -13.86 -12.57 -15.72
CA GLU A 142 -13.46 -13.47 -16.81
C GLU A 142 -12.78 -14.76 -16.32
N ILE A 143 -11.97 -14.68 -15.27
CA ILE A 143 -11.24 -15.83 -14.69
C ILE A 143 -12.11 -16.67 -13.75
N VAL A 144 -12.95 -16.03 -12.92
CA VAL A 144 -13.60 -16.72 -11.79
C VAL A 144 -15.04 -17.09 -12.03
N VAL A 145 -15.71 -16.51 -13.03
CA VAL A 145 -17.03 -16.98 -13.47
C VAL A 145 -16.98 -18.45 -13.91
N PRO A 146 -16.00 -18.93 -14.70
CA PRO A 146 -15.86 -20.35 -15.04
C PRO A 146 -15.59 -21.26 -13.84
N LEU A 147 -15.01 -20.73 -12.76
CA LEU A 147 -14.65 -21.47 -11.55
C LEU A 147 -15.77 -21.46 -10.49
N ALA A 148 -16.88 -20.75 -10.75
CA ALA A 148 -17.92 -20.51 -9.75
C ALA A 148 -18.55 -21.80 -9.20
N ASP A 149 -18.79 -22.78 -10.07
CA ASP A 149 -19.43 -24.05 -9.67
C ASP A 149 -18.47 -24.92 -8.84
N GLN A 150 -17.18 -24.95 -9.20
CA GLN A 150 -16.15 -25.67 -8.44
C GLN A 150 -15.91 -25.02 -7.07
N ALA A 151 -15.84 -23.69 -7.03
CA ALA A 151 -15.72 -22.95 -5.79
C ALA A 151 -16.94 -23.17 -4.89
N ARG A 152 -18.16 -23.16 -5.44
CA ARG A 152 -19.38 -23.39 -4.67
C ARG A 152 -19.44 -24.82 -4.09
N ALA A 153 -18.98 -25.82 -4.87
CA ALA A 153 -18.90 -27.19 -4.40
C ALA A 153 -17.82 -27.41 -3.32
N GLY A 154 -16.67 -26.76 -3.43
CA GLY A 154 -15.55 -26.94 -2.50
C GLY A 154 -15.56 -26.03 -1.26
N LEU A 155 -15.97 -24.77 -1.44
CA LEU A 155 -15.89 -23.70 -0.44
C LEU A 155 -17.27 -23.31 0.12
N GLY A 156 -18.36 -23.76 -0.49
CA GLY A 156 -19.73 -23.43 -0.08
C GLY A 156 -20.23 -22.06 -0.57
N PHE A 157 -19.40 -21.29 -1.29
CA PHE A 157 -19.79 -20.02 -1.90
C PHE A 157 -19.04 -19.83 -3.22
N ALA A 158 -19.57 -18.97 -4.10
CA ALA A 158 -18.91 -18.67 -5.36
C ALA A 158 -17.95 -17.49 -5.18
N LEU A 159 -16.77 -17.54 -5.81
CA LEU A 159 -15.69 -16.57 -5.59
C LEU A 159 -16.09 -15.12 -5.96
N HIS A 160 -17.02 -14.91 -6.91
CA HIS A 160 -17.54 -13.58 -7.21
C HIS A 160 -18.28 -12.94 -6.01
N GLN A 161 -18.91 -13.74 -5.16
CA GLN A 161 -19.62 -13.25 -3.97
C GLN A 161 -18.65 -12.69 -2.91
N ALA A 162 -17.41 -13.18 -2.88
CA ALA A 162 -16.39 -12.62 -2.00
C ALA A 162 -15.96 -11.22 -2.43
N LEU A 163 -15.94 -10.94 -3.74
CA LEU A 163 -15.70 -9.59 -4.24
C LEU A 163 -16.86 -8.64 -3.95
N GLU A 164 -18.11 -9.09 -4.13
CA GLU A 164 -19.28 -8.27 -3.79
C GLU A 164 -19.26 -7.86 -2.30
N ALA A 165 -18.88 -8.80 -1.42
CA ALA A 165 -18.71 -8.51 0.00
C ALA A 165 -17.55 -7.54 0.27
N ALA A 166 -16.43 -7.70 -0.43
CA ALA A 166 -15.29 -6.79 -0.33
C ALA A 166 -15.66 -5.37 -0.81
N ASP A 167 -16.42 -5.23 -1.89
CA ASP A 167 -16.89 -3.93 -2.36
C ASP A 167 -17.84 -3.28 -1.37
N ALA A 168 -18.80 -4.04 -0.83
CA ALA A 168 -19.75 -3.52 0.14
C ALA A 168 -19.03 -3.03 1.41
N TYR A 169 -17.99 -3.76 1.83
CA TYR A 169 -17.12 -3.34 2.91
C TYR A 169 -16.31 -2.08 2.56
N HIS A 170 -15.71 -2.03 1.37
CA HIS A 170 -14.97 -0.85 0.90
C HIS A 170 -15.85 0.39 0.80
N ALA A 171 -17.01 0.29 0.17
CA ALA A 171 -17.98 1.38 0.06
C ALA A 171 -18.38 1.91 1.44
N ARG A 172 -18.60 1.01 2.40
CA ARG A 172 -18.89 1.39 3.79
C ARG A 172 -17.71 2.06 4.47
N ARG A 173 -16.48 1.61 4.24
CA ARG A 173 -15.28 2.22 4.82
C ARG A 173 -14.98 3.59 4.21
N THR A 174 -15.16 3.76 2.91
CA THR A 174 -15.03 5.07 2.24
C THR A 174 -16.05 6.05 2.80
N ALA A 175 -17.32 5.65 2.91
CA ALA A 175 -18.35 6.51 3.51
C ALA A 175 -18.01 6.92 4.95
N GLN A 176 -17.48 6.00 5.77
CA GLN A 176 -17.02 6.32 7.13
C GLN A 176 -15.81 7.26 7.14
N LEU A 177 -14.93 7.16 6.16
CA LEU A 177 -13.77 8.03 6.03
C LEU A 177 -14.20 9.43 5.63
N ASP A 178 -15.12 9.55 4.67
CA ASP A 178 -15.72 10.82 4.24
C ASP A 178 -16.43 11.51 5.41
N GLU A 179 -17.23 10.78 6.18
CA GLU A 179 -17.87 11.29 7.41
C GLU A 179 -16.84 11.79 8.44
N ALA A 180 -15.73 11.07 8.61
CA ALA A 180 -14.66 11.46 9.53
C ALA A 180 -13.88 12.69 9.02
N MET A 181 -13.66 12.80 7.71
CA MET A 181 -13.03 13.95 7.08
C MET A 181 -13.92 15.19 7.18
N ASP A 182 -15.22 15.07 6.94
CA ASP A 182 -16.20 16.14 7.11
C ASP A 182 -16.23 16.62 8.56
N ALA A 183 -16.24 15.70 9.52
CA ALA A 183 -16.21 16.04 10.95
C ALA A 183 -14.90 16.75 11.34
N PHE A 184 -13.77 16.33 10.79
CA PHE A 184 -12.48 16.98 11.02
C PHE A 184 -12.43 18.38 10.41
N GLU A 185 -12.95 18.57 9.20
CA GLU A 185 -13.00 19.87 8.53
C GLU A 185 -13.90 20.86 9.30
N HIS A 186 -15.04 20.40 9.82
CA HIS A 186 -15.90 21.19 10.70
C HIS A 186 -15.19 21.57 12.01
N ALA A 187 -14.57 20.60 12.70
CA ALA A 187 -13.84 20.88 13.94
C ALA A 187 -12.64 21.83 13.74
N SER A 188 -11.97 21.75 12.59
CA SER A 188 -10.87 22.65 12.22
C SER A 188 -11.36 24.06 11.89
N ALA A 189 -12.56 24.21 11.31
CA ALA A 189 -13.19 25.50 11.08
C ALA A 189 -13.55 26.20 12.40
N ASP A 190 -14.01 25.47 13.41
CA ASP A 190 -14.33 25.99 14.75
C ASP A 190 -13.09 26.45 15.54
N LEU A 191 -11.92 25.89 15.22
CA LEU A 191 -10.64 26.27 15.81
C LEU A 191 -9.96 27.46 15.11
N ARG A 192 -10.52 27.99 14.01
CA ARG A 192 -9.98 29.20 13.38
C ARG A 192 -10.22 30.39 14.33
N PRO A 193 -9.16 31.14 14.71
CA PRO A 193 -9.33 32.31 15.55
C PRO A 193 -10.25 33.31 14.82
N SER A 194 -11.34 33.69 15.49
CA SER A 194 -12.18 34.80 15.02
C SER A 194 -11.31 36.03 14.75
N PRO A 195 -11.59 36.83 13.70
CA PRO A 195 -10.87 38.06 13.47
C PRO A 195 -11.24 39.03 14.60
N THR A 196 -10.56 38.93 15.72
CA THR A 196 -10.65 39.89 16.81
C THR A 196 -10.20 41.23 16.25
N ARG A 197 -11.20 42.08 16.01
CA ARG A 197 -11.16 43.54 15.99
C ARG A 197 -9.82 44.04 16.48
N THR A 198 -9.06 44.63 15.56
CA THR A 198 -7.89 45.46 15.81
C THR A 198 -8.27 46.54 16.83
N SER A 199 -8.12 46.25 18.12
CA SER A 199 -8.21 47.26 19.16
C SER A 199 -7.00 48.16 18.99
N MET A 200 -7.27 49.38 18.53
CA MET A 200 -6.33 50.49 18.47
C MET A 200 -5.53 50.61 19.78
N CYS A 201 -4.30 50.11 19.80
CA CYS A 201 -3.29 50.62 20.72
C CYS A 201 -2.82 51.97 20.20
N ARG A 202 -3.55 53.04 20.55
CA ARG A 202 -3.06 54.43 20.45
C ARG A 202 -1.88 54.59 21.40
N TRP A 203 -0.66 54.47 20.86
CA TRP A 203 0.55 54.96 21.51
C TRP A 203 0.46 56.48 21.64
N ARG A 204 0.40 57.01 22.87
CA ARG A 204 0.67 58.43 23.16
C ARG A 204 2.12 58.54 23.65
N PRO A 205 2.97 59.42 23.08
CA PRO A 205 4.28 59.69 23.64
C PRO A 205 4.14 60.62 24.86
N ARG A 206 4.77 60.24 25.98
CA ARG A 206 5.01 61.14 27.12
C ARG A 206 6.14 62.09 26.76
N SER A 207 5.85 63.38 26.74
CA SER A 207 6.85 64.46 26.72
C SER A 207 7.69 64.42 27.99
N ARG A 208 9.02 64.32 27.85
CA ARG A 208 9.97 64.62 28.92
C ARG A 208 10.08 66.15 29.05
N GLN A 209 9.83 66.67 30.24
CA GLN A 209 10.36 67.94 30.69
C GLN A 209 11.60 67.64 31.53
N GLU A 210 12.74 68.16 31.09
CA GLU A 210 13.76 68.84 31.90
C GLU A 210 14.62 69.67 30.94
#